data_AF-A0A961XHQ7-F1
#
_entry.id   AF-A0A961XHQ7-F1
#
_cell.length_a   1.000
_cell.length_b   1.000
_cell.length_c   1.000
_cell.angle_alpha   90.00
_cell.angle_beta   90.00
_cell.angle_gamma   90.00
#
_symmetry.space_group_name_H-M   'P 1'
#
loop_
_entity.id
_entity.type
_entity.pdbx_description
1 polymer ?
#
loop_
_entity_poly.entity_id
_entity_poly.type
_entity_poly.pdbx_seq_one_letter_code
_entity_poly.pdbx_strand_id
1 'polypeptide(L)' 'GPAARLAQDCIRKVEVLEYPELGMEAIWKIEVEDFPAFIVIDDKGNDFFKELNLG' A
#
# COMPACT_ATOMS: atom_id res chain seq x y z
N GLY A 1 3.39 -9.45 -10.93
CA GLY A 1 2.27 -9.81 -10.04
C GLY A 1 1.25 -8.69 -9.97
N PRO A 2 0.09 -8.88 -9.33
CA PRO A 2 -0.97 -7.86 -9.23
C PRO A 2 -0.46 -6.55 -8.62
N ALA A 3 0.33 -6.61 -7.54
CA ALA A 3 0.95 -5.43 -6.93
C ALA A 3 1.91 -4.68 -7.87
N ALA A 4 2.69 -5.41 -8.68
CA ALA A 4 3.61 -4.79 -9.64
C ALA A 4 2.88 -4.07 -10.79
N ARG A 5 1.72 -4.60 -11.23
CA ARG A 5 0.88 -3.91 -12.21
C ARG A 5 0.23 -2.66 -11.63
N LEU A 6 -0.34 -2.78 -10.43
CA LEU A 6 -0.92 -1.64 -9.72
C LEU A 6 0.12 -0.54 -9.49
N ALA A 7 1.34 -0.91 -9.08
CA ALA A 7 2.46 0.00 -8.98
C ALA A 7 2.78 0.68 -10.32
N GLN A 8 2.81 -0.07 -11.42
CA GLN A 8 3.07 0.47 -12.76
C GLN A 8 2.00 1.47 -13.23
N ASP A 9 0.72 1.19 -12.94
CA ASP A 9 -0.39 2.01 -13.44
C ASP A 9 -0.64 3.26 -12.56
N CYS A 10 -0.42 3.15 -11.24
CA CYS A 10 -0.81 4.17 -10.26
C CYS A 10 0.35 4.99 -9.66
N ILE A 11 1.61 4.52 -9.72
CA ILE A 11 2.74 5.27 -9.14
C ILE A 11 3.29 6.27 -10.16
N ARG A 12 3.35 7.54 -9.77
CA ARG A 12 3.84 8.66 -10.59
C ARG A 12 5.28 9.05 -10.26
N LYS A 13 5.68 8.89 -9.00
CA LYS A 13 7.04 9.21 -8.54
C LYS A 13 7.48 8.26 -7.44
N VAL A 14 8.78 7.96 -7.40
CA VAL A 14 9.42 7.16 -6.35
C VAL A 14 10.72 7.85 -5.95
N GLU A 15 10.89 8.11 -4.66
CA GLU A 15 12.12 8.66 -4.09
C GLU A 15 12.49 7.92 -2.80
N VAL A 16 13.79 7.61 -2.62
CA VAL A 16 14.27 7.02 -1.35
C VAL A 16 14.21 8.10 -0.28
N LEU A 17 13.52 7.82 0.82
CA LEU A 17 13.42 8.72 1.95
C LEU A 17 14.53 8.43 2.97
N GLU A 18 14.68 7.16 3.37
CA GLU A 18 15.65 6.74 4.40
C GLU A 18 16.17 5.31 4.14
N TYR A 19 17.35 5.00 4.71
CA TYR A 19 18.01 3.69 4.67
C TYR A 19 18.27 3.11 3.27
N PRO A 20 18.96 3.83 2.35
CA PRO A 20 19.25 3.36 0.99
C PRO A 20 20.05 2.05 0.95
N GLU A 21 20.81 1.74 2.00
CA GLU A 21 21.59 0.52 2.14
C GLU A 21 20.73 -0.76 2.24
N LEU A 22 19.46 -0.64 2.65
CA LEU A 22 18.51 -1.76 2.68
C LEU A 22 17.98 -2.14 1.28
N GLY A 23 18.39 -1.41 0.24
CA GLY A 23 18.03 -1.68 -1.15
C GLY A 23 16.51 -1.63 -1.34
N MET A 24 15.91 -2.75 -1.73
CA MET A 24 14.46 -2.82 -2.00
C MET A 24 13.60 -2.59 -0.74
N GLU A 25 14.16 -2.83 0.45
CA GLU A 25 13.47 -2.68 1.75
C GLU A 25 13.64 -1.28 2.37
N ALA A 26 14.28 -0.34 1.67
CA ALA A 26 14.40 1.05 2.10
C ALA A 26 13.03 1.72 2.31
N ILE A 27 12.99 2.87 3.00
CA ILE A 27 11.77 3.65 3.12
C ILE A 27 11.60 4.49 1.84
N TRP A 28 10.48 4.29 1.15
CA TRP A 28 10.19 4.98 -0.11
C TRP A 28 9.06 5.98 0.07
N LYS A 29 9.26 7.20 -0.41
CA LYS A 29 8.17 8.14 -0.63
C LYS A 29 7.68 8.00 -2.06
N ILE A 30 6.39 7.71 -2.21
CA ILE A 30 5.74 7.53 -3.51
C ILE A 30 4.64 8.55 -3.69
N GLU A 31 4.51 9.06 -4.90
CA GLU A 31 3.37 9.86 -5.32
C GLU A 31 2.49 8.98 -6.19
N VAL A 32 1.20 8.88 -5.85
CA VAL A 32 0.25 7.99 -6.52
C VAL A 32 -0.97 8.74 -7.02
N GLU A 33 -1.56 8.24 -8.09
CA GLU A 33 -2.79 8.74 -8.69
C GLU A 33 -3.72 7.55 -8.96
N ASP A 34 -5.02 7.71 -8.70
CA ASP A 34 -6.06 6.69 -8.90
C ASP A 34 -5.73 5.31 -8.30
N PHE A 35 -5.10 5.30 -7.11
CA PHE A 35 -4.71 4.07 -6.43
C PHE A 35 -5.94 3.41 -5.78
N PRO A 36 -6.37 2.22 -6.23
CA PRO A 36 -7.54 1.57 -5.67
C PRO A 36 -7.22 0.97 -4.29
N ALA A 37 -8.10 1.21 -3.31
CA ALA A 37 -7.97 0.68 -1.96
C ALA A 37 -9.35 0.34 -1.36
N PHE A 38 -9.35 -0.55 -0.37
CA PHE A 38 -10.53 -0.89 0.41
C PHE A 38 -10.29 -0.53 1.87
N ILE A 39 -11.31 -0.02 2.55
CA ILE A 39 -11.28 0.17 4.01
C ILE A 39 -11.49 -1.20 4.64
N VAL A 40 -10.42 -1.74 5.25
CA VAL A 40 -10.46 -3.04 5.92
C VAL A 40 -10.79 -2.88 7.40
N ILE A 41 -10.22 -1.87 8.05
CA ILE A 41 -10.46 -1.52 9.45
C ILE A 41 -10.73 -0.03 9.50
N ASP A 42 -11.74 0.38 10.25
CA ASP A 42 -12.04 1.80 10.48
C ASP A 42 -11.72 2.26 11.90
N ASP A 43 -11.91 3.55 12.15
CA ASP A 43 -11.68 4.21 13.44
C ASP A 43 -12.79 3.99 14.48
N LYS A 44 -13.84 3.23 14.12
CA LYS A 44 -14.99 2.93 14.99
C LYS A 44 -14.94 1.51 15.54
N GLY A 45 -13.89 0.76 15.20
CA GLY A 45 -13.69 -0.61 15.64
C GLY A 45 -14.30 -1.65 14.71
N ASN A 46 -14.75 -1.27 13.50
CA ASN A 46 -15.22 -2.21 12.49
C ASN A 46 -14.02 -2.88 11.80
N ASP A 47 -14.15 -4.16 11.49
CA ASP A 47 -13.11 -4.97 10.86
C ASP A 47 -13.76 -5.92 9.85
N PHE A 48 -13.52 -5.64 8.57
CA PHE A 48 -14.13 -6.32 7.43
C PHE A 48 -13.94 -7.85 7.46
N PHE A 49 -12.77 -8.32 7.91
CA PHE A 49 -12.49 -9.76 7.91
C PHE A 49 -13.10 -10.48 9.13
N LYS A 50 -13.23 -9.79 10.27
CA LYS A 50 -13.89 -10.35 11.45
C LYS A 50 -15.39 -10.52 11.24
N GLU A 51 -16.04 -9.55 10.60
CA GLU A 51 -17.48 -9.61 10.32
C GLU A 51 -17.85 -10.76 9.38
N LEU A 52 -16.92 -11.18 8.51
CA LEU A 52 -17.11 -12.28 7.57
C LEU A 52 -16.65 -13.65 8.10
N ASN A 53 -16.18 -13.75 9.35
CA ASN A 53 -15.58 -14.97 9.93
C ASN A 53 -14.50 -15.59 9.04
N LEU A 54 -13.66 -14.77 8.41
CA LEU A 54 -12.56 -15.22 7.54
C LEU A 54 -11.22 -15.40 8.28
N GLY A 55 -11.26 -15.46 9.62
CA GLY A 55 -10.09 -15.58 10.51
C GLY A 55 -9.92 -16.96 11.11
#